data_AF-A0A965A879-F1
#
_entry.id   AF-A0A965A879-F1
#
_cell.length_a   1.000
_cell.length_b   1.000
_cell.length_c   1.000
_cell.angle_alpha   90.00
_cell.angle_beta   90.00
_cell.angle_gamma   90.00
#
_symmetry.space_group_name_H-M   'P 1'
#
loop_
_entity.id
_entity.type
_entity.pdbx_description
1 polymer ?
#
loop_
_entity_poly.entity_id
_entity_poly.type
_entity_poly.pdbx_seq_one_letter_code
_entity_poly.pdbx_strand_id
1 'polypeptide(L)' 'MNQNLSISPVPSEEEAAAIVAALSAAMPAGGMVASPLRDRRSAWKFSGRWWARPSTARRDRPWF' A
#
# COMPACT_ATOMS: atom_id res chain seq x y z
N MET A 1 14.11 0.81 -26.29
CA MET A 1 12.87 0.54 -27.05
C MET A 1 11.89 1.66 -26.73
N ASN A 2 11.70 2.62 -27.62
CA ASN A 2 10.71 3.67 -27.44
C ASN A 2 9.40 3.16 -28.04
N GLN A 3 8.43 2.83 -27.19
CA GLN A 3 7.10 2.44 -27.66
C GLN A 3 6.31 3.71 -27.96
N ASN A 4 5.94 3.91 -29.23
CA ASN A 4 4.99 4.95 -29.61
C ASN A 4 3.59 4.52 -29.14
N LEU A 5 3.17 4.97 -27.96
CA LEU A 5 1.81 4.79 -27.47
C LEU A 5 0.90 5.82 -28.13
N SER A 6 0.01 5.37 -29.00
CA SER A 6 -1.06 6.17 -29.60
C SER A 6 -2.42 5.64 -29.17
N ILE A 7 -3.31 6.52 -28.71
CA ILE A 7 -4.68 6.18 -28.35
C ILE A 7 -5.58 6.51 -29.55
N SER A 8 -6.41 5.55 -29.97
CA SER A 8 -7.37 5.71 -31.07
C SER A 8 -8.74 5.12 -30.66
N PRO A 9 -9.85 5.85 -30.88
CA PRO A 9 -9.93 7.19 -31.46
C PRO A 9 -9.31 8.26 -30.55
N VAL A 10 -8.93 9.39 -31.15
CA VAL A 10 -8.50 10.57 -30.39
C VAL A 10 -9.74 11.12 -29.67
N PRO A 11 -9.73 11.21 -28.33
CA PRO A 11 -10.88 11.71 -27.58
C PRO A 11 -11.17 13.18 -27.94
N SER A 12 -12.44 13.58 -27.82
CA SER A 12 -12.81 15.00 -27.87
C SER A 12 -12.22 15.77 -26.70
N GLU A 13 -12.28 17.10 -26.74
CA GLU A 13 -11.81 17.95 -25.64
C GLU A 13 -12.59 17.68 -24.35
N GLU A 14 -13.91 17.50 -24.48
CA GLU A 14 -14.81 17.16 -23.37
C GLU A 14 -14.49 15.79 -22.77
N GLU A 15 -14.22 14.79 -23.62
CA GLU A 15 -13.85 13.44 -23.19
C GLU A 15 -12.48 13.44 -22.50
N ALA A 16 -11.51 14.17 -23.05
CA ALA A 16 -10.20 14.34 -22.44
C ALA A 16 -10.30 15.02 -21.06
N ALA A 17 -11.13 16.07 -20.94
CA ALA A 17 -11.38 16.74 -19.67
C ALA A 17 -12.03 15.79 -18.64
N ALA A 18 -13.00 14.98 -19.06
CA ALA A 18 -13.64 13.98 -18.19
C ALA A 18 -12.65 12.92 -17.71
N ILE A 19 -11.77 12.42 -18.58
CA ILE A 19 -10.73 11.44 -18.24
C ILE A 19 -9.75 12.03 -17.20
N VAL A 20 -9.27 13.25 -17.43
CA VAL A 20 -8.35 13.94 -16.50
C VAL A 20 -9.01 14.18 -15.14
N ALA A 21 -10.27 14.59 -15.13
CA ALA A 21 -11.04 14.78 -13.90
C ALA A 21 -11.21 13.47 -13.13
N ALA A 22 -11.55 12.37 -13.81
CA ALA A 22 -11.69 11.06 -13.20
C ALA A 22 -10.37 10.55 -12.60
N LEU A 23 -9.26 10.69 -13.33
CA LEU A 23 -7.93 10.34 -12.83
C LEU A 23 -7.53 11.16 -11.62
N SER A 24 -7.80 12.47 -11.66
CA SER A 24 -7.48 13.39 -10.56
C SER A 24 -8.30 13.08 -9.31
N ALA A 25 -9.57 12.69 -9.47
CA ALA A 25 -10.44 12.30 -8.37
C ALA A 25 -10.09 10.92 -7.80
N ALA A 26 -9.67 9.98 -8.65
CA ALA A 26 -9.30 8.63 -8.24
C ALA A 26 -7.89 8.55 -7.63
N MET A 27 -7.00 9.46 -8.02
CA MET A 27 -5.66 9.52 -7.47
C MET A 27 -5.69 10.13 -6.06
N PRO A 28 -5.04 9.50 -5.07
CA PRO A 28 -4.85 10.14 -3.79
C PRO A 28 -4.09 11.44 -4.04
N ALA A 29 -4.66 12.57 -3.62
CA ALA A 29 -3.95 13.85 -3.62
C ALA A 29 -2.62 13.59 -2.90
N GLY A 30 -1.52 13.76 -3.62
CA GLY A 30 -0.16 13.57 -3.13
C GLY A 30 0.18 14.62 -2.08
N GLY A 31 -0.54 14.61 -0.96
CA GLY A 31 -0.15 15.25 0.25
C GLY A 31 0.93 14.39 0.84
N MET A 32 2.16 14.89 0.79
CA MET A 32 3.10 14.70 1.87
C MET A 32 2.55 15.41 3.12
N VAL A 33 1.32 15.09 3.52
CA VAL A 33 0.87 15.25 4.90
C VAL A 33 1.66 14.16 5.59
N ALA A 34 2.68 14.55 6.35
CA ALA A 34 3.27 13.65 7.32
C ALA A 34 2.10 13.02 8.08
N SER A 35 1.77 11.78 7.74
CA SER A 35 0.83 11.01 8.54
C SER A 35 1.40 11.10 9.95
N PRO A 36 0.70 11.71 10.93
CA PRO A 36 1.21 11.66 12.30
C PRO A 36 1.32 10.17 12.56
N LEU A 37 2.57 9.65 12.66
CA LEU A 37 2.92 8.23 12.75
C LEU A 37 1.77 7.50 13.40
N ARG A 38 0.88 6.92 12.58
CA ARG A 38 -0.46 6.50 13.02
C ARG A 38 -0.22 5.70 14.28
N ASP A 39 -0.69 6.20 15.44
CA ASP A 39 -0.18 5.73 16.73
C ASP A 39 -0.18 4.21 16.72
N ARG A 40 1.02 3.61 16.64
CA ARG A 40 1.21 2.17 16.40
C ARG A 40 0.59 1.34 17.54
N ARG A 41 0.17 2.00 18.62
CA ARG A 41 -0.63 1.45 19.72
C ARG A 41 -2.05 1.04 19.29
N SER A 42 -2.62 1.66 18.25
CA SER A 42 -3.98 1.38 17.74
C SER A 42 -4.03 0.37 16.59
N ALA A 43 -2.88 -0.09 16.09
CA ALA A 43 -2.85 -1.09 15.03
C ALA A 43 -3.27 -2.45 15.61
N TRP A 44 -4.20 -3.13 14.94
CA TRP A 44 -4.57 -4.49 15.30
C TRP A 44 -3.37 -5.41 15.09
N LYS A 45 -2.80 -5.91 16.19
CA LYS A 45 -1.66 -6.84 16.13
C LYS A 45 -2.22 -8.25 16.09
N PHE A 46 -2.07 -8.93 14.96
CA PHE A 46 -2.32 -10.37 14.91
C PHE A 46 -1.44 -11.07 15.95
N SER A 47 -2.06 -11.62 16.99
CA SER A 47 -1.34 -12.31 18.06
C SER A 47 -1.05 -13.75 17.62
N GLY A 48 -0.01 -13.94 16.80
CA GLY A 48 0.52 -15.28 16.49
C GLY A 48 1.07 -16.04 17.72
N ARG A 49 0.84 -15.53 18.94
CA ARG A 49 1.34 -16.08 20.21
C ARG A 49 0.84 -17.50 20.48
N TRP A 50 -0.32 -17.88 19.95
CA TRP A 50 -0.88 -19.23 20.12
C TRP A 50 -0.32 -20.27 19.13
N TRP A 51 0.28 -19.83 18.02
CA TRP A 51 1.03 -20.70 17.08
C TRP A 51 2.55 -20.57 17.22
N ALA A 52 3.04 -19.57 17.95
CA ALA A 52 4.46 -19.36 18.14
C ALA A 52 5.03 -20.27 19.22
N ARG A 53 6.05 -21.06 18.88
CA ARG A 53 6.83 -21.84 19.85
C ARG A 53 7.39 -20.93 20.95
N PRO A 54 7.14 -21.20 22.25
CA PRO A 54 7.61 -20.38 23.37
C PRO A 54 9.13 -20.18 23.33
N SER A 55 9.61 -19.03 23.77
CA SER A 55 11.05 -18.71 23.79
C SER A 55 11.86 -19.72 24.61
N THR A 56 11.28 -20.27 25.67
CA THR A 56 11.86 -21.34 26.49
C THR A 56 12.06 -22.64 25.73
N ALA A 57 11.20 -22.94 24.76
CA ALA A 57 11.28 -24.14 23.92
C ALA A 57 12.16 -23.95 22.68
N ARG A 58 12.72 -22.75 22.46
CA ARG A 58 13.67 -22.44 21.37
C ARG A 58 15.14 -22.47 21.82
N ARG A 59 15.41 -22.66 23.12
CA ARG A 59 16.78 -22.74 23.61
C ARG A 59 17.28 -24.17 23.49
N ASP A 60 18.39 -24.35 22.79
CA ASP A 60 19.17 -25.58 22.87
C ASP A 60 19.63 -25.76 24.31
N ARG A 61 19.24 -26.87 24.93
CA ARG A 61 19.67 -27.22 26.28
C ARG A 61 20.92 -28.10 26.16
N PRO A 62 22.11 -27.64 26.61
CA PRO A 62 23.36 -28.37 26.42
C PRO A 62 23.48 -29.66 27.27
N TRP A 63 22.49 -29.96 28.09
CA TRP A 63 22.52 -31.02 29.10
C TRP A 63 21.22 -31.84 29.14
N PHE A 64 20.53 -31.97 28.00
CA PHE A 64 19.45 -32.94 27.79
C PHE A 64 19.68 -33.69 26.49
#